data_AF-A0A1C9WS98-F1
#
_entry.id   AF-A0A1C9WS98-F1
#
_cell.length_a   1.000
_cell.length_b   1.000
_cell.length_c   1.000
_cell.angle_alpha   90.00
_cell.angle_beta   90.00
_cell.angle_gamma   90.00
#
_symmetry.space_group_name_H-M   'P 1'
#
loop_
_entity.id
_entity.type
_entity.pdbx_description
1 polymer ?
#
loop_
_entity_poly.entity_id
_entity_poly.type
_entity_poly.pdbx_seq_one_letter_code
_entity_poly.pdbx_strand_id
1 'polypeptide(L)'
;MDSGNHDILDRDPHDDGAAAGTAARRRWPWVVAAVALVAVAAAGGIAMAGNLGSGAPAPAAGPTAAVTAPTASAALTTAPSPTVATSAPVPPPAVAAPATSRTATAPPSAGEWRTFTSADAKASLQHPAAWTVSTPTGAFGSGAVDVDVANESGVVVASLHLGPYGGLGGACQNPVPYTVLDVVEVDLPYLPSKGSVTPRFAFRALQETGHVTASYGLTSTLAGQDGTTCMFYNVVNGPAETPMYSFADAFQVNAGGTEEVPNRRGAKAFPTLDAARAYMQTPEYLNAKRMITSLKISAG
;
A
#
# COMPACT_ATOMS: atom_id res chain seq x y z
N MET A 1 61.36 -13.82 -64.07
CA MET A 1 60.10 -13.17 -63.65
C MET A 1 59.31 -14.21 -62.85
N ASP A 2 59.85 -14.75 -61.75
CA ASP A 2 60.09 -14.13 -60.42
C ASP A 2 58.80 -13.75 -59.68
N SER A 3 58.61 -13.95 -58.36
CA SER A 3 59.24 -14.78 -57.28
C SER A 3 58.45 -14.49 -55.96
N GLY A 4 58.34 -15.31 -54.90
CA GLY A 4 58.68 -16.73 -54.63
C GLY A 4 57.42 -17.63 -54.56
N ASN A 5 57.28 -18.72 -53.77
CA ASN A 5 58.04 -19.36 -52.67
C ASN A 5 58.00 -18.65 -51.28
N HIS A 6 57.84 -19.34 -50.14
CA HIS A 6 57.56 -20.76 -49.88
C HIS A 6 56.92 -20.98 -48.48
N ASP A 7 56.58 -22.23 -48.19
CA ASP A 7 55.81 -22.72 -47.04
C ASP A 7 56.72 -23.17 -45.86
N ILE A 8 56.11 -23.33 -44.66
CA ILE A 8 56.38 -24.42 -43.68
C ILE A 8 57.58 -24.41 -42.67
N LEU A 9 57.20 -24.56 -41.38
CA LEU A 9 57.86 -25.20 -40.18
C LEU A 9 59.14 -24.63 -39.51
N ASP A 10 59.08 -24.31 -38.20
CA ASP A 10 59.38 -25.21 -37.04
C ASP A 10 59.83 -24.43 -35.76
N ARG A 11 59.73 -25.07 -34.58
CA ARG A 11 60.46 -24.86 -33.31
C ARG A 11 60.23 -23.65 -32.36
N ASP A 12 59.63 -23.98 -31.22
CA ASP A 12 60.11 -23.63 -29.84
C ASP A 12 61.54 -24.23 -29.57
N PRO A 13 62.32 -23.88 -28.51
CA PRO A 13 61.89 -23.38 -27.18
C PRO A 13 62.78 -22.27 -26.53
N HIS A 14 62.47 -21.94 -25.26
CA HIS A 14 63.32 -21.37 -24.17
C HIS A 14 64.46 -20.38 -24.49
N ASP A 15 64.51 -19.21 -23.81
CA ASP A 15 65.14 -19.13 -22.46
C ASP A 15 64.97 -17.77 -21.75
N ASP A 16 65.43 -17.72 -20.49
CA ASP A 16 65.30 -16.63 -19.50
C ASP A 16 65.94 -15.26 -19.84
N GLY A 17 65.45 -14.19 -19.17
CA GLY A 17 66.06 -12.85 -19.22
C GLY A 17 65.49 -11.85 -18.19
N ALA A 18 65.96 -11.89 -16.95
CA ALA A 18 65.47 -11.02 -15.86
C ALA A 18 66.26 -9.71 -15.67
N ALA A 19 65.56 -8.58 -15.55
CA ALA A 19 65.97 -7.36 -14.82
C ALA A 19 64.76 -6.40 -14.68
N ALA A 20 64.13 -6.27 -13.50
CA ALA A 20 64.51 -5.37 -12.40
C ALA A 20 64.19 -3.87 -12.65
N GLY A 21 63.09 -3.38 -12.04
CA GLY A 21 62.68 -1.97 -12.03
C GLY A 21 61.68 -1.70 -10.90
N THR A 22 62.15 -1.12 -9.79
CA THR A 22 61.44 -1.05 -8.49
C THR A 22 60.60 0.22 -8.28
N ALA A 23 59.31 0.07 -7.97
CA ALA A 23 58.50 1.04 -7.19
C ALA A 23 57.22 0.35 -6.65
N ALA A 24 57.21 -0.29 -5.48
CA ALA A 24 57.11 0.29 -4.14
C ALA A 24 55.70 0.77 -3.70
N ARG A 25 55.02 -0.09 -2.91
CA ARG A 25 53.98 0.22 -1.88
C ARG A 25 52.60 0.64 -2.42
N ARG A 26 51.47 0.33 -1.78
CA ARG A 26 51.09 -0.56 -0.65
C ARG A 26 49.56 -0.76 -0.74
N ARG A 27 49.01 -1.96 -0.61
CA ARG A 27 47.56 -2.18 -0.36
C ARG A 27 47.35 -3.28 0.71
N TRP A 28 46.23 -3.16 1.43
CA TRP A 28 45.84 -3.91 2.63
C TRP A 28 45.77 -5.45 2.42
N PRO A 29 45.85 -6.26 3.51
CA PRO A 29 45.85 -7.70 3.43
C PRO A 29 44.43 -8.27 3.27
N TRP A 30 44.38 -9.44 2.66
CA TRP A 30 43.20 -10.28 2.60
C TRP A 30 43.13 -11.14 3.86
N VAL A 31 41.95 -11.28 4.46
CA VAL A 31 41.69 -12.34 5.44
C VAL A 31 40.90 -13.43 4.74
N VAL A 32 41.49 -14.62 4.69
CA VAL A 32 40.91 -15.81 4.07
C VAL A 32 39.96 -16.47 5.07
N ALA A 33 38.71 -16.70 4.68
CA ALA A 33 37.78 -17.57 5.39
C ALA A 33 37.67 -18.90 4.63
N ALA A 34 38.10 -19.99 5.26
CA ALA A 34 38.10 -21.32 4.65
C ALA A 34 36.69 -21.94 4.65
N VAL A 35 36.27 -22.48 3.51
CA VAL A 35 35.04 -23.27 3.38
C VAL A 35 35.36 -24.73 3.67
N ALA A 36 34.83 -25.27 4.77
CA ALA A 36 34.88 -26.71 5.06
C ALA A 36 33.63 -27.40 4.53
N LEU A 37 33.79 -28.18 3.46
CA LEU A 37 32.76 -29.06 2.90
C LEU A 37 32.66 -30.34 3.76
N VAL A 38 31.48 -30.60 4.33
CA VAL A 38 31.15 -31.92 4.91
C VAL A 38 29.89 -32.44 4.23
N ALA A 39 30.08 -33.43 3.36
CA ALA A 39 28.98 -34.17 2.75
C ALA A 39 28.68 -35.42 3.59
N VAL A 40 27.42 -35.59 3.99
CA VAL A 40 26.91 -36.86 4.55
C VAL A 40 25.76 -37.34 3.69
N ALA A 41 25.98 -38.44 2.98
CA ALA A 41 24.94 -39.17 2.28
C ALA A 41 24.33 -40.22 3.22
N ALA A 42 23.00 -40.31 3.27
CA ALA A 42 22.29 -41.42 3.87
C ALA A 42 21.08 -41.78 3.00
N ALA A 43 21.07 -43.01 2.50
CA ALA A 43 19.96 -43.58 1.74
C ALA A 43 18.91 -44.20 2.68
N GLY A 44 17.65 -44.24 2.26
CA GLY A 44 16.59 -44.92 2.99
C GLY A 44 15.20 -44.62 2.43
N GLY A 45 14.73 -45.45 1.50
CA GLY A 45 13.35 -45.40 1.03
C GLY A 45 12.47 -46.44 1.74
N ILE A 46 11.20 -46.10 1.97
CA ILE A 46 10.13 -47.07 2.24
C ILE A 46 8.92 -46.66 1.39
N ALA A 47 8.36 -47.62 0.67
CA ALA A 47 7.14 -47.44 -0.10
C ALA A 47 5.90 -47.58 0.80
N MET A 48 4.84 -46.83 0.50
CA MET A 48 3.49 -47.14 0.96
C MET A 48 2.54 -47.15 -0.24
N ALA A 49 1.70 -48.18 -0.29
CA ALA A 49 0.75 -48.46 -1.36
C ALA A 49 -0.69 -48.30 -0.87
N GLY A 50 -1.62 -48.19 -1.81
CA GLY A 50 -3.06 -48.03 -1.55
C GLY A 50 -3.53 -46.58 -1.70
N ASN A 51 -4.74 -46.31 -2.20
CA ASN A 51 -5.81 -47.23 -2.58
C ASN A 51 -6.64 -46.64 -3.73
N LEU A 52 -6.90 -47.43 -4.78
CA LEU A 52 -7.81 -47.05 -5.86
C LEU A 52 -9.26 -47.32 -5.43
N GLY A 53 -9.90 -46.30 -4.84
CA GLY A 53 -11.30 -46.35 -4.43
C GLY A 53 -12.25 -46.04 -5.60
N SER A 54 -12.96 -47.06 -6.08
CA SER A 54 -13.93 -46.96 -7.18
C SER A 54 -15.10 -46.01 -6.87
N GLY A 55 -15.53 -45.24 -7.87
CA GLY A 55 -16.74 -44.42 -7.77
C GLY A 55 -18.03 -45.23 -8.04
N ALA A 56 -19.07 -44.95 -7.26
CA ALA A 56 -20.48 -45.26 -7.52
C ALA A 56 -21.35 -44.32 -6.62
N PRO A 57 -22.67 -44.17 -6.83
CA PRO A 57 -23.19 -42.88 -7.27
C PRO A 57 -23.92 -42.07 -6.19
N ALA A 58 -24.08 -40.77 -6.45
CA ALA A 58 -24.92 -39.89 -5.64
C ALA A 58 -26.42 -40.24 -5.78
N PRO A 59 -27.18 -40.34 -4.68
CA PRO A 59 -28.63 -40.53 -4.75
C PRO A 59 -29.38 -39.20 -4.97
N ALA A 60 -30.22 -39.21 -6.00
CA ALA A 60 -31.48 -38.50 -6.18
C ALA A 60 -31.69 -37.13 -5.49
N ALA A 61 -31.80 -36.08 -6.32
CA ALA A 61 -32.59 -34.90 -5.96
C ALA A 61 -34.09 -35.27 -5.82
N GLY A 62 -34.73 -34.77 -4.77
CA GLY A 62 -36.17 -34.88 -4.49
C GLY A 62 -36.75 -33.52 -4.07
N PRO A 63 -38.06 -33.28 -4.24
CA PRO A 63 -38.46 -32.03 -4.88
C PRO A 63 -39.20 -31.02 -3.99
N THR A 64 -39.24 -29.78 -4.49
CA THR A 64 -40.31 -28.76 -4.32
C THR A 64 -41.03 -28.65 -2.96
N ALA A 65 -40.71 -27.58 -2.22
CA ALA A 65 -41.67 -26.91 -1.34
C ALA A 65 -41.98 -25.52 -1.92
N ALA A 66 -43.26 -25.22 -2.12
CA ALA A 66 -43.70 -23.99 -2.76
C ALA A 66 -43.60 -22.77 -1.81
N VAL A 67 -43.16 -21.62 -2.34
CA VAL A 67 -43.30 -20.33 -1.66
C VAL A 67 -44.68 -19.77 -1.98
N THR A 68 -45.58 -19.83 -0.99
CA THR A 68 -46.91 -19.22 -1.07
C THR A 68 -46.80 -17.71 -0.94
N ALA A 69 -47.11 -16.97 -2.00
CA ALA A 69 -47.29 -15.52 -1.94
C ALA A 69 -48.70 -15.18 -1.42
N PRO A 70 -48.87 -14.23 -0.48
CA PRO A 70 -50.14 -13.59 -0.20
C PRO A 70 -50.37 -12.40 -1.15
N THR A 71 -51.54 -12.37 -1.78
CA THR A 71 -51.96 -11.34 -2.74
C THR A 71 -52.46 -10.06 -2.04
N ALA A 72 -52.40 -8.94 -2.74
CA ALA A 72 -52.76 -7.59 -2.28
C ALA A 72 -54.24 -7.40 -1.87
N SER A 73 -54.53 -6.38 -1.05
CA SER A 73 -55.45 -5.27 -1.41
C SER A 73 -55.71 -4.25 -0.28
N ALA A 74 -55.80 -2.98 -0.71
CA ALA A 74 -56.73 -1.93 -0.24
C ALA A 74 -56.45 -1.22 1.12
N ALA A 75 -56.80 0.06 1.32
CA ALA A 75 -57.36 1.09 0.43
C ALA A 75 -56.85 2.51 0.80
N LEU A 76 -57.03 3.46 -0.11
CA LEU A 76 -56.95 4.90 0.16
C LEU A 76 -58.14 5.34 1.03
N THR A 77 -57.91 6.28 1.96
CA THR A 77 -59.00 7.05 2.58
C THR A 77 -58.64 8.53 2.58
N THR A 78 -59.51 9.33 1.97
CA THR A 78 -59.37 10.79 1.80
C THR A 78 -59.77 11.57 3.05
N ALA A 79 -59.29 12.81 3.11
CA ALA A 79 -59.51 13.74 4.22
C ALA A 79 -60.97 14.19 4.39
N PRO A 80 -61.30 14.73 5.58
CA PRO A 80 -62.21 15.85 5.71
C PRO A 80 -61.48 17.14 6.18
N SER A 81 -61.88 18.24 5.58
CA SER A 81 -61.65 19.64 5.98
C SER A 81 -62.91 20.40 5.52
N PRO A 82 -63.33 21.55 6.08
CA PRO A 82 -62.65 22.39 7.06
C PRO A 82 -63.49 22.77 8.30
N THR A 83 -62.86 23.41 9.29
CA THR A 83 -63.55 24.38 10.16
C THR A 83 -62.67 25.62 10.33
N VAL A 84 -63.23 26.79 10.04
CA VAL A 84 -62.55 28.09 10.19
C VAL A 84 -62.49 28.49 11.66
N ALA A 85 -61.30 28.83 12.15
CA ALA A 85 -61.10 29.47 13.45
C ALA A 85 -60.31 30.78 13.27
N THR A 86 -60.90 31.88 13.74
CA THR A 86 -60.39 33.25 13.60
C THR A 86 -59.03 33.44 14.27
N SER A 87 -58.10 34.08 13.58
CA SER A 87 -56.76 34.39 14.10
C SER A 87 -56.80 35.38 15.26
N ALA A 88 -56.22 35.01 16.41
CA ALA A 88 -55.79 35.95 17.44
C ALA A 88 -54.29 36.29 17.25
N PRO A 89 -53.82 37.51 17.59
CA PRO A 89 -52.43 37.89 17.39
C PRO A 89 -51.48 37.10 18.32
N VAL A 90 -50.51 36.41 17.74
CA VAL A 90 -49.45 35.71 18.48
C VAL A 90 -48.36 36.71 18.86
N PRO A 91 -47.92 36.78 20.13
CA PRO A 91 -46.79 37.63 20.53
C PRO A 91 -45.48 37.13 19.89
N PRO A 92 -44.50 38.02 19.63
CA PRO A 92 -43.26 37.65 18.96
C PRO A 92 -42.47 36.60 19.76
N PRO A 93 -41.82 35.63 19.11
CA PRO A 93 -41.06 34.59 19.79
C PRO A 93 -39.88 35.18 20.56
N ALA A 94 -39.69 34.71 21.79
CA ALA A 94 -38.52 35.02 22.58
C ALA A 94 -37.24 34.54 21.85
N VAL A 95 -36.21 35.38 21.82
CA VAL A 95 -34.94 35.08 21.17
C VAL A 95 -34.27 33.92 21.90
N ALA A 96 -34.30 32.73 21.27
CA ALA A 96 -33.51 31.60 21.72
C ALA A 96 -32.02 31.94 21.56
N ALA A 97 -31.23 31.68 22.60
CA ALA A 97 -29.78 31.84 22.56
C ALA A 97 -29.17 31.01 21.40
N PRO A 98 -28.10 31.50 20.73
CA PRO A 98 -27.51 30.78 19.62
C PRO A 98 -26.99 29.42 20.09
N ALA A 99 -27.52 28.36 19.49
CA ALA A 99 -26.98 27.02 19.67
C ALA A 99 -25.49 27.04 19.28
N THR A 100 -24.63 26.58 20.20
CA THR A 100 -23.18 26.51 19.99
C THR A 100 -22.89 25.77 18.69
N SER A 101 -22.35 26.51 17.71
CA SER A 101 -21.96 25.96 16.43
C SER A 101 -20.99 24.80 16.67
N ARG A 102 -21.23 23.67 15.99
CA ARG A 102 -20.27 22.56 15.93
C ARG A 102 -18.91 23.14 15.54
N THR A 103 -17.91 22.95 16.40
CA THR A 103 -16.53 23.37 16.13
C THR A 103 -16.12 22.84 14.78
N ALA A 104 -15.92 23.74 13.81
CA ALA A 104 -15.27 23.37 12.56
C ALA A 104 -13.90 22.80 12.92
N THR A 105 -13.58 21.59 12.44
CA THR A 105 -12.26 20.97 12.62
C THR A 105 -11.21 22.02 12.26
N ALA A 106 -10.37 22.38 13.24
CA ALA A 106 -9.34 23.37 13.02
C ALA A 106 -8.47 22.92 11.83
N PRO A 107 -8.10 23.82 10.90
CA PRO A 107 -7.18 23.44 9.84
C PRO A 107 -5.90 22.86 10.48
N PRO A 108 -5.22 21.91 9.80
CA PRO A 108 -3.94 21.41 10.26
C PRO A 108 -3.02 22.56 10.69
N SER A 109 -2.28 22.35 11.78
CA SER A 109 -1.42 23.35 12.44
C SER A 109 -0.79 24.31 11.43
N ALA A 110 -0.96 25.62 11.64
CA ALA A 110 -0.51 26.67 10.73
C ALA A 110 1.03 26.85 10.69
N GLY A 111 1.77 25.75 10.73
CA GLY A 111 3.17 25.71 10.36
C GLY A 111 3.34 25.97 8.87
N GLU A 112 4.51 26.50 8.54
CA GLU A 112 4.98 26.67 7.17
C GLU A 112 4.94 25.32 6.43
N TRP A 113 4.58 25.32 5.15
CA TRP A 113 4.60 24.12 4.29
C TRP A 113 5.72 24.28 3.26
N ARG A 114 6.49 23.21 3.05
CA ARG A 114 7.61 23.16 2.10
C ARG A 114 7.30 22.20 0.98
N THR A 115 7.84 22.47 -0.20
CA THR A 115 7.79 21.55 -1.35
C THR A 115 9.10 20.78 -1.41
N PHE A 116 9.00 19.45 -1.39
CA PHE A 116 10.07 18.56 -1.81
C PHE A 116 9.91 18.25 -3.31
N THR A 117 11.03 18.12 -4.01
CA THR A 117 11.11 17.66 -5.40
C THR A 117 12.22 16.61 -5.48
N SER A 118 11.98 15.49 -6.18
CA SER A 118 12.98 14.45 -6.38
C SER A 118 14.17 14.95 -7.21
N ALA A 119 15.34 14.32 -7.07
CA ALA A 119 16.56 14.73 -7.78
C ALA A 119 16.45 14.64 -9.31
N ASP A 120 15.57 13.77 -9.81
CA ASP A 120 15.22 13.60 -11.23
C ASP A 120 13.95 14.37 -11.65
N ALA A 121 13.40 15.20 -10.77
CA ALA A 121 12.17 15.98 -10.95
C ALA A 121 10.89 15.19 -11.33
N LYS A 122 10.90 13.85 -11.27
CA LYS A 122 9.71 13.02 -11.51
C LYS A 122 8.62 13.17 -10.45
N ALA A 123 8.98 13.54 -9.23
CA ALA A 123 8.07 13.64 -8.10
C ALA A 123 8.18 15.00 -7.40
N SER A 124 7.05 15.56 -6.99
CA SER A 124 7.02 16.66 -6.02
C SER A 124 5.86 16.50 -5.05
N LEU A 125 6.04 16.93 -3.80
CA LEU A 125 5.03 16.85 -2.73
C LEU A 125 5.21 18.01 -1.74
N GLN A 126 4.14 18.41 -1.07
CA GLN A 126 4.20 19.36 0.04
C GLN A 126 4.24 18.61 1.38
N HIS A 127 5.06 19.06 2.32
CA HIS A 127 5.08 18.56 3.70
C HIS A 127 5.16 19.71 4.71
N PRO A 128 4.77 19.51 5.98
CA PRO A 128 5.02 20.47 7.05
C PRO A 128 6.51 20.78 7.18
N ALA A 129 6.88 22.04 7.38
CA ALA A 129 8.29 22.48 7.44
C ALA A 129 9.09 21.87 8.59
N ALA A 130 8.40 21.40 9.63
CA ALA A 130 8.99 20.71 10.78
C ALA A 130 9.18 19.19 10.55
N TRP A 131 8.61 18.65 9.46
CA TRP A 131 8.81 17.26 9.04
C TRP A 131 10.05 17.15 8.14
N THR A 132 10.75 16.03 8.25
CA THR A 132 11.98 15.76 7.49
C THR A 132 11.70 14.80 6.34
N VAL A 133 12.36 15.03 5.21
CA VAL A 133 12.28 14.19 4.02
C VAL A 133 13.66 13.60 3.75
N SER A 134 13.74 12.29 3.55
CA SER A 134 15.00 11.56 3.40
C SER A 134 14.87 10.41 2.40
N THR A 135 15.96 10.03 1.74
CA THR A 135 16.00 8.80 0.93
C THR A 135 16.45 7.64 1.82
N PRO A 136 15.67 6.55 1.93
CA PRO A 136 16.03 5.42 2.77
C PRO A 136 17.27 4.68 2.25
N THR A 137 18.12 4.21 3.16
CA THR A 137 19.23 3.31 2.82
C THR A 137 18.70 2.01 2.22
N GLY A 138 19.18 1.66 1.01
CA GLY A 138 18.68 0.50 0.27
C GLY A 138 17.56 0.82 -0.73
N ALA A 139 17.39 2.10 -1.12
CA ALA A 139 16.55 2.52 -2.24
C ALA A 139 16.71 1.61 -3.49
N PHE A 140 15.62 1.41 -4.22
CA PHE A 140 15.45 0.37 -5.24
C PHE A 140 16.19 0.67 -6.55
N GLY A 141 17.53 0.59 -6.50
CA GLY A 141 18.40 0.67 -7.67
C GLY A 141 18.43 2.03 -8.35
N SER A 142 19.01 2.07 -9.56
CA SER A 142 19.11 3.29 -10.36
C SER A 142 17.80 3.57 -11.10
N GLY A 143 17.14 4.67 -10.75
CA GLY A 143 15.99 5.21 -11.51
C GLY A 143 14.65 5.20 -10.76
N ALA A 144 14.57 4.54 -9.60
CA ALA A 144 13.46 4.69 -8.67
C ALA A 144 13.59 5.96 -7.83
N VAL A 145 12.45 6.47 -7.33
CA VAL A 145 12.41 7.54 -6.33
C VAL A 145 11.86 6.97 -5.03
N ASP A 146 12.74 6.78 -4.05
CA ASP A 146 12.42 6.35 -2.69
C ASP A 146 12.59 7.51 -1.71
N VAL A 147 11.53 7.78 -0.94
CA VAL A 147 11.46 8.92 -0.02
C VAL A 147 10.66 8.56 1.23
N ASP A 148 11.33 8.53 2.39
CA ASP A 148 10.69 8.47 3.70
C ASP A 148 10.45 9.89 4.23
N VAL A 149 9.20 10.19 4.60
CA VAL A 149 8.83 11.43 5.30
C VAL A 149 8.58 11.11 6.77
N ALA A 150 9.32 11.76 7.65
CA ALA A 150 9.25 11.60 9.10
C ALA A 150 8.77 12.88 9.79
N ASN A 151 8.03 12.70 10.88
CA ASN A 151 7.52 13.79 11.71
C ASN A 151 8.63 14.44 12.57
N GLU A 152 8.25 15.42 13.39
CA GLU A 152 9.15 16.16 14.27
C GLU A 152 9.91 15.27 15.26
N SER A 153 9.35 14.09 15.59
CA SER A 153 9.94 13.09 16.47
C SER A 153 10.85 12.08 15.74
N GLY A 154 11.10 12.26 14.44
CA GLY A 154 11.90 11.35 13.61
C GLY A 154 11.20 10.04 13.26
N VAL A 155 9.88 9.93 13.47
CA VAL A 155 9.10 8.73 13.12
C VAL A 155 8.56 8.88 11.70
N VAL A 156 8.88 7.91 10.82
CA VAL A 156 8.37 7.88 9.44
C VAL A 156 6.85 7.72 9.47
N VAL A 157 6.14 8.70 8.90
CA VAL A 157 4.68 8.73 8.80
C VAL A 157 4.18 8.27 7.43
N ALA A 158 4.97 8.45 6.37
CA ALA A 158 4.71 7.87 5.07
C ALA A 158 5.99 7.65 4.26
N SER A 159 5.99 6.62 3.43
CA SER A 159 7.05 6.31 2.45
C SER A 159 6.47 6.42 1.04
N LEU A 160 7.11 7.21 0.19
CA LEU A 160 6.87 7.28 -1.25
C LEU A 160 7.88 6.36 -1.96
N HIS A 161 7.38 5.53 -2.86
CA HIS A 161 8.19 4.76 -3.80
C HIS A 161 7.57 4.87 -5.20
N LEU A 162 8.39 5.28 -6.17
CA LEU A 162 8.08 5.31 -7.60
C LEU A 162 9.12 4.47 -8.32
N GLY A 163 8.74 3.29 -8.80
CA GLY A 163 9.67 2.35 -9.42
C GLY A 163 9.08 0.97 -9.69
N PRO A 164 9.90 0.02 -10.17
CA PRO A 164 9.45 -1.35 -10.37
C PRO A 164 9.36 -2.10 -9.02
N TYR A 165 8.15 -2.48 -8.61
CA TYR A 165 7.96 -3.42 -7.51
C TYR A 165 8.25 -4.86 -7.91
N GLY A 166 8.80 -5.63 -6.96
CA GLY A 166 9.00 -7.08 -7.06
C GLY A 166 7.70 -7.90 -6.93
N GLY A 167 6.65 -7.51 -7.64
CA GLY A 167 5.32 -8.11 -7.59
C GLY A 167 4.54 -7.81 -6.31
N LEU A 168 3.25 -8.15 -6.31
CA LEU A 168 2.40 -8.20 -5.12
C LEU A 168 2.27 -9.65 -4.67
N GLY A 169 2.44 -9.91 -3.38
CA GLY A 169 2.44 -11.25 -2.78
C GLY A 169 1.25 -11.47 -1.84
N GLY A 170 1.45 -12.33 -0.85
CA GLY A 170 0.45 -12.64 0.17
C GLY A 170 -0.60 -13.65 -0.28
N ALA A 171 -1.11 -14.43 0.67
CA ALA A 171 -2.22 -15.35 0.46
C ALA A 171 -3.36 -14.94 1.39
N CYS A 172 -4.58 -14.81 0.85
CA CYS A 172 -5.69 -14.32 1.66
C CYS A 172 -6.37 -15.42 2.47
N GLN A 173 -6.21 -15.36 3.79
CA GLN A 173 -6.79 -16.32 4.74
C GLN A 173 -7.59 -15.55 5.80
N ASN A 174 -8.71 -16.12 6.27
CA ASN A 174 -9.55 -15.55 7.32
C ASN A 174 -9.94 -14.08 7.08
N PRO A 175 -10.71 -13.76 6.03
CA PRO A 175 -11.10 -12.38 5.73
C PRO A 175 -11.92 -11.79 6.88
N VAL A 176 -11.63 -10.54 7.23
CA VAL A 176 -12.29 -9.80 8.31
C VAL A 176 -13.08 -8.61 7.73
N PRO A 177 -14.07 -8.05 8.46
CA PRO A 177 -14.78 -6.86 8.01
C PRO A 177 -13.84 -5.72 7.62
N TYR A 178 -14.07 -5.17 6.44
CA TYR A 178 -13.26 -4.13 5.83
C TYR A 178 -14.08 -2.84 5.71
N THR A 179 -13.48 -1.71 6.13
CA THR A 179 -14.14 -0.41 6.10
C THR A 179 -13.23 0.65 5.49
N VAL A 180 -13.74 1.40 4.51
CA VAL A 180 -13.11 2.66 4.08
C VAL A 180 -13.63 3.78 4.99
N LEU A 181 -12.72 4.43 5.72
CA LEU A 181 -13.04 5.47 6.71
C LEU A 181 -12.99 6.88 6.10
N ASP A 182 -12.13 7.10 5.11
CA ASP A 182 -11.96 8.36 4.38
C ASP A 182 -11.50 8.05 2.95
N VAL A 183 -11.89 8.90 2.00
CA VAL A 183 -11.52 8.78 0.59
C VAL A 183 -11.50 10.15 -0.09
N VAL A 184 -10.45 10.43 -0.85
CA VAL A 184 -10.31 11.62 -1.70
C VAL A 184 -9.63 11.21 -2.99
N GLU A 185 -10.28 11.43 -4.14
CA GLU A 185 -9.66 11.19 -5.45
C GLU A 185 -8.54 12.20 -5.72
N VAL A 186 -7.49 11.75 -6.40
CA VAL A 186 -6.30 12.55 -6.71
C VAL A 186 -5.97 12.44 -8.19
N ASP A 187 -5.50 13.54 -8.77
CA ASP A 187 -5.07 13.60 -10.16
C ASP A 187 -3.63 13.09 -10.28
N LEU A 188 -3.49 11.79 -10.55
CA LEU A 188 -2.20 11.10 -10.70
C LEU A 188 -2.24 10.15 -11.90
N PRO A 189 -1.10 9.98 -12.61
CA PRO A 189 -1.02 9.09 -13.76
C PRO A 189 -1.24 7.63 -13.35
N TYR A 190 -2.16 6.94 -14.02
CA TYR A 190 -2.47 5.53 -13.74
C TYR A 190 -2.90 4.81 -15.02
N LEU A 191 -2.80 3.48 -15.00
CA LEU A 191 -3.27 2.61 -16.07
C LEU A 191 -4.59 1.92 -15.61
N PRO A 192 -5.75 2.31 -16.17
CA PRO A 192 -7.02 1.66 -15.85
C PRO A 192 -6.98 0.17 -16.24
N SER A 193 -7.30 -0.70 -15.28
CA SER A 193 -7.46 -2.14 -15.47
C SER A 193 -8.78 -2.64 -14.89
N LYS A 194 -9.19 -3.87 -15.22
CA LYS A 194 -10.44 -4.46 -14.72
C LYS A 194 -10.39 -4.55 -13.18
N GLY A 195 -11.34 -3.90 -12.50
CA GLY A 195 -11.39 -3.84 -11.03
C GLY A 195 -10.53 -2.74 -10.40
N SER A 196 -9.86 -1.92 -11.20
CA SER A 196 -9.25 -0.67 -10.74
C SER A 196 -10.27 0.44 -10.57
N VAL A 197 -9.86 1.50 -9.85
CA VAL A 197 -10.61 2.74 -9.66
C VAL A 197 -9.67 3.94 -9.86
N THR A 198 -10.22 5.13 -10.11
CA THR A 198 -9.45 6.38 -10.13
C THR A 198 -8.54 6.47 -8.90
N PRO A 199 -7.25 6.85 -9.05
CA PRO A 199 -6.34 7.03 -7.93
C PRO A 199 -6.96 7.88 -6.83
N ARG A 200 -6.83 7.41 -5.59
CA ARG A 200 -7.40 8.05 -4.42
C ARG A 200 -6.48 7.89 -3.23
N PHE A 201 -6.37 8.92 -2.42
CA PHE A 201 -6.05 8.74 -1.01
C PHE A 201 -7.22 8.00 -0.37
N ALA A 202 -6.93 6.96 0.41
CA ALA A 202 -7.91 6.28 1.23
C ALA A 202 -7.34 5.96 2.62
N PHE A 203 -8.13 6.14 3.67
CA PHE A 203 -7.87 5.58 5.00
C PHE A 203 -8.78 4.37 5.17
N ARG A 204 -8.17 3.20 5.40
CA ARG A 204 -8.84 1.89 5.30
C ARG A 204 -8.53 1.05 6.53
N ALA A 205 -9.52 0.30 7.00
CA ALA A 205 -9.47 -0.47 8.23
C ALA A 205 -9.87 -1.93 8.01
N LEU A 206 -9.13 -2.83 8.66
CA LEU A 206 -9.49 -4.22 8.94
C LEU A 206 -9.97 -4.30 10.38
N GLN A 207 -11.15 -4.89 10.61
CA GLN A 207 -11.76 -4.99 11.94
C GLN A 207 -11.72 -6.42 12.44
N GLU A 208 -10.94 -6.64 13.49
CA GLU A 208 -10.82 -7.90 14.22
C GLU A 208 -11.57 -7.82 15.56
N THR A 209 -11.72 -8.94 16.25
CA THR A 209 -12.39 -8.98 17.55
C THR A 209 -11.54 -8.25 18.60
N GLY A 210 -11.96 -7.03 18.97
CA GLY A 210 -11.26 -6.20 19.95
C GLY A 210 -10.03 -5.45 19.42
N HIS A 211 -9.82 -5.44 18.09
CA HIS A 211 -8.70 -4.78 17.44
C HIS A 211 -9.11 -4.23 16.07
N VAL A 212 -8.52 -3.12 15.65
CA VAL A 212 -8.69 -2.53 14.33
C VAL A 212 -7.33 -2.13 13.79
N THR A 213 -6.93 -2.70 12.66
CA THR A 213 -5.70 -2.35 11.94
C THR A 213 -6.07 -1.41 10.79
N ALA A 214 -5.61 -0.17 10.82
CA ALA A 214 -5.94 0.82 9.78
C ALA A 214 -4.73 1.59 9.26
N SER A 215 -4.76 1.94 7.98
CA SER A 215 -3.65 2.54 7.23
C SER A 215 -4.18 3.53 6.21
N TYR A 216 -3.39 4.57 5.94
CA TYR A 216 -3.67 5.51 4.87
C TYR A 216 -2.63 5.44 3.75
N GLY A 217 -3.08 5.69 2.53
CA GLY A 217 -2.20 5.83 1.39
C GLY A 217 -2.94 5.99 0.08
N LEU A 218 -2.16 6.11 -1.00
CA LEU A 218 -2.68 6.06 -2.35
C LEU A 218 -3.13 4.64 -2.72
N THR A 219 -4.26 4.53 -3.41
CA THR A 219 -4.69 3.29 -4.05
C THR A 219 -5.40 3.55 -5.39
N SER A 220 -5.22 2.67 -6.36
CA SER A 220 -6.10 2.53 -7.53
C SER A 220 -6.77 1.15 -7.59
N THR A 221 -6.69 0.37 -6.51
CA THR A 221 -7.27 -0.97 -6.41
C THR A 221 -8.41 -1.00 -5.40
N LEU A 222 -9.47 -1.74 -5.73
CA LEU A 222 -10.51 -2.08 -4.78
C LEU A 222 -10.06 -3.28 -3.94
N ALA A 223 -10.06 -3.11 -2.63
CA ALA A 223 -9.97 -4.20 -1.65
C ALA A 223 -11.34 -4.40 -1.00
N GLY A 224 -11.56 -5.57 -0.40
CA GLY A 224 -12.78 -5.84 0.35
C GLY A 224 -14.02 -5.97 -0.52
N GLN A 225 -13.96 -6.75 -1.62
CA GLN A 225 -15.18 -7.19 -2.28
C GLN A 225 -16.08 -7.92 -1.25
N ASP A 226 -17.38 -7.67 -1.34
CA ASP A 226 -18.38 -8.10 -0.35
C ASP A 226 -18.16 -7.59 1.10
N GLY A 227 -17.35 -6.52 1.27
CA GLY A 227 -17.15 -5.86 2.57
C GLY A 227 -16.19 -6.57 3.51
N THR A 228 -15.46 -7.60 3.04
CA THR A 228 -14.46 -8.31 3.86
C THR A 228 -13.15 -8.52 3.11
N THR A 229 -12.01 -8.40 3.78
CA THR A 229 -10.71 -8.83 3.26
C THR A 229 -9.79 -9.21 4.41
N CYS A 230 -8.81 -10.05 4.13
CA CYS A 230 -7.71 -10.33 5.05
C CYS A 230 -6.56 -9.31 4.91
N MET A 231 -6.47 -8.60 3.77
CA MET A 231 -5.36 -7.71 3.45
C MET A 231 -5.72 -6.67 2.40
N PHE A 232 -4.93 -5.60 2.32
CA PHE A 232 -4.94 -4.66 1.20
C PHE A 232 -3.55 -4.04 0.97
N TYR A 233 -3.37 -3.50 -0.24
CA TYR A 233 -2.19 -2.74 -0.62
C TYR A 233 -2.52 -1.25 -0.80
N ASN A 234 -1.61 -0.37 -0.39
CA ASN A 234 -1.64 1.05 -0.75
C ASN A 234 -0.81 1.27 -2.03
N VAL A 235 -1.32 0.82 -3.17
CA VAL A 235 -0.64 0.97 -4.47
C VAL A 235 -1.56 1.51 -5.56
N VAL A 236 -0.97 2.32 -6.43
CA VAL A 236 -1.55 2.69 -7.72
C VAL A 236 -0.84 1.91 -8.83
N ASN A 237 -1.62 1.35 -9.75
CA ASN A 237 -1.12 0.78 -11.00
C ASN A 237 -0.82 1.93 -11.96
N GLY A 238 0.45 2.26 -12.14
CA GLY A 238 0.90 3.40 -12.95
C GLY A 238 1.05 3.07 -14.44
N PRO A 239 1.49 4.04 -15.26
CA PRO A 239 1.85 3.82 -16.66
C PRO A 239 3.18 3.06 -16.79
N ALA A 240 3.59 2.68 -18.00
CA ALA A 240 4.72 1.74 -18.22
C ALA A 240 6.06 2.20 -17.62
N GLU A 241 6.26 3.51 -17.50
CA GLU A 241 7.45 4.18 -17.00
C GLU A 241 7.55 4.13 -15.46
N THR A 242 6.41 3.91 -14.78
CA THR A 242 6.32 3.75 -13.33
C THR A 242 5.15 2.80 -13.04
N PRO A 243 5.30 1.49 -13.37
CA PRO A 243 4.18 0.55 -13.51
C PRO A 243 3.39 0.33 -12.22
N MET A 244 4.00 0.61 -11.07
CA MET A 244 3.33 0.63 -9.79
C MET A 244 4.03 1.63 -8.87
N TYR A 245 3.28 2.35 -8.05
CA TYR A 245 3.84 3.27 -7.05
C TYR A 245 2.98 3.30 -5.78
N SER A 246 3.58 3.69 -4.67
CA SER A 246 2.94 3.82 -3.36
C SER A 246 3.33 5.15 -2.72
N PHE A 247 2.38 5.77 -2.01
CA PHE A 247 2.69 6.76 -0.99
C PHE A 247 1.74 6.54 0.19
N ALA A 248 2.26 5.99 1.29
CA ALA A 248 1.45 5.42 2.36
C ALA A 248 2.22 5.30 3.69
N ASP A 249 1.50 5.12 4.80
CA ASP A 249 2.10 4.74 6.09
C ASP A 249 2.53 3.26 6.15
N ALA A 250 1.87 2.40 5.38
CA ALA A 250 2.23 1.00 5.15
C ALA A 250 2.01 0.62 3.67
N PHE A 251 2.90 -0.17 3.09
CA PHE A 251 2.74 -0.66 1.71
C PHE A 251 1.63 -1.73 1.62
N GLN A 252 1.69 -2.71 2.52
CA GLN A 252 0.71 -3.78 2.69
C GLN A 252 0.13 -3.71 4.10
N VAL A 253 -1.12 -4.13 4.26
CA VAL A 253 -1.77 -4.29 5.57
C VAL A 253 -2.43 -5.65 5.60
N ASN A 254 -2.21 -6.41 6.67
CA ASN A 254 -2.77 -7.74 6.88
C ASN A 254 -3.54 -7.78 8.21
N ALA A 255 -4.63 -8.55 8.26
CA ALA A 255 -5.33 -8.90 9.49
C ALA A 255 -4.38 -9.73 10.39
N GLY A 256 -4.39 -9.47 11.70
CA GLY A 256 -3.43 -9.99 12.66
C GLY A 256 -2.00 -9.43 12.48
N GLY A 257 -1.79 -8.51 11.53
CA GLY A 257 -0.50 -7.91 11.26
C GLY A 257 -0.11 -6.85 12.29
N THR A 258 0.89 -7.13 13.10
CA THR A 258 1.51 -6.17 14.04
C THR A 258 2.85 -5.67 13.48
N GLU A 259 2.86 -5.12 12.26
CA GLU A 259 4.07 -4.62 11.57
C GLU A 259 4.64 -3.35 12.23
N GLU A 260 5.23 -3.52 13.40
CA GLU A 260 5.94 -2.49 14.16
C GLU A 260 7.40 -2.44 13.71
N VAL A 261 7.64 -1.85 12.54
CA VAL A 261 8.99 -1.60 12.02
C VAL A 261 9.61 -0.45 12.82
N PRO A 262 10.79 -0.62 13.47
CA PRO A 262 11.39 0.43 14.27
C PRO A 262 11.52 1.77 13.52
N ASN A 263 11.10 2.86 14.16
CA ASN A 263 11.04 4.22 13.62
C ASN A 263 10.08 4.44 12.44
N ARG A 264 9.21 3.48 12.08
CA ARG A 264 8.09 3.70 11.15
C ARG A 264 6.76 3.51 11.87
N ARG A 265 5.76 4.35 11.57
CA ARG A 265 4.41 4.21 12.14
C ARG A 265 3.67 2.97 11.63
N GLY A 266 3.96 2.52 10.41
CA GLY A 266 3.31 1.38 9.78
C GLY A 266 1.78 1.51 9.73
N ALA A 267 1.13 0.35 9.64
CA ALA A 267 -0.30 0.23 9.83
C ALA A 267 -0.62 0.41 11.32
N LYS A 268 -1.69 1.14 11.63
CA LYS A 268 -1.98 1.64 12.98
C LYS A 268 -2.99 0.74 13.67
N ALA A 269 -2.65 0.31 14.87
CA ALA A 269 -3.54 -0.42 15.76
C ALA A 269 -4.47 0.53 16.54
N PHE A 270 -5.75 0.20 16.56
CA PHE A 270 -6.79 0.89 17.33
C PHE A 270 -7.65 -0.13 18.10
N PRO A 271 -8.19 0.22 19.28
CA PRO A 271 -9.10 -0.68 20.01
C PRO A 271 -10.48 -0.81 19.35
N THR A 272 -10.91 0.19 18.57
CA THR A 272 -12.23 0.23 17.92
C THR A 272 -12.19 1.04 16.61
N LEU A 273 -13.20 0.86 15.75
CA LEU A 273 -13.38 1.72 14.57
C LEU A 273 -13.61 3.20 14.94
N ASP A 274 -14.21 3.48 16.09
CA ASP A 274 -14.42 4.87 16.54
C ASP A 274 -13.13 5.54 16.98
N ALA A 275 -12.18 4.78 17.57
CA ALA A 275 -10.83 5.29 17.82
C ALA A 275 -10.08 5.59 16.51
N ALA A 276 -10.24 4.74 15.48
CA ALA A 276 -9.70 5.03 14.14
C ALA A 276 -10.36 6.26 13.50
N ARG A 277 -11.67 6.46 13.64
CA ARG A 277 -12.37 7.68 13.18
C ARG A 277 -11.92 8.93 13.94
N ALA A 278 -11.72 8.83 15.26
CA ALA A 278 -11.19 9.93 16.08
C ALA A 278 -9.77 10.33 15.67
N TYR A 279 -8.93 9.36 15.29
CA TYR A 279 -7.59 9.62 14.74
C TYR A 279 -7.62 10.51 13.50
N MET A 280 -8.68 10.46 12.68
CA MET A 280 -8.82 11.33 11.50
C MET A 280 -8.93 12.84 11.83
N GLN A 281 -9.23 13.19 13.09
CA GLN A 281 -9.27 14.57 13.56
C GLN A 281 -7.92 15.05 14.13
N THR A 282 -6.90 14.19 14.15
CA THR A 282 -5.56 14.56 14.67
C THR A 282 -4.78 15.41 13.67
N PRO A 283 -3.93 16.34 14.13
CA PRO A 283 -3.04 17.10 13.25
C PRO A 283 -2.12 16.20 12.42
N GLU A 284 -1.67 15.06 12.97
CA GLU A 284 -0.84 14.09 12.23
C GLU A 284 -1.58 13.55 11.00
N TYR A 285 -2.82 13.08 11.17
CA TYR A 285 -3.62 12.57 10.06
C TYR A 285 -3.91 13.66 9.02
N LEU A 286 -4.31 14.86 9.46
CA LEU A 286 -4.63 15.96 8.55
C LEU A 286 -3.41 16.43 7.75
N ASN A 287 -2.22 16.47 8.39
CA ASN A 287 -0.95 16.74 7.73
C ASN A 287 -0.58 15.63 6.73
N ALA A 288 -0.65 14.36 7.14
CA ALA A 288 -0.32 13.22 6.28
C ALA A 288 -1.26 13.11 5.07
N LYS A 289 -2.57 13.31 5.27
CA LYS A 289 -3.57 13.37 4.20
C LYS A 289 -3.22 14.47 3.21
N ARG A 290 -3.03 15.72 3.68
CA ARG A 290 -2.67 16.85 2.80
C ARG A 290 -1.38 16.57 2.03
N MET A 291 -0.35 16.06 2.71
CA MET A 291 0.93 15.70 2.10
C MET A 291 0.75 14.67 0.98
N ILE A 292 0.08 13.54 1.24
CA ILE A 292 -0.11 12.47 0.26
C ILE A 292 -0.98 12.96 -0.92
N THR A 293 -2.05 13.72 -0.66
CA THR A 293 -2.88 14.31 -1.72
C THR A 293 -2.20 15.43 -2.51
N SER A 294 -1.06 15.95 -2.03
CA SER A 294 -0.29 16.99 -2.73
C SER A 294 0.79 16.45 -3.67
N LEU A 295 0.95 15.12 -3.71
CA LEU A 295 1.87 14.46 -4.63
C LEU A 295 1.53 14.82 -6.08
N LYS A 296 2.56 15.14 -6.85
CA LYS A 296 2.52 15.24 -8.31
C LYS A 296 3.58 14.33 -8.87
N ILE A 297 3.21 13.55 -9.87
CA ILE A 297 4.11 12.69 -10.64
C ILE A 297 4.16 13.25 -12.05
N SER A 298 5.34 13.69 -12.47
CA SER A 298 5.63 13.99 -13.86
C SER A 298 5.93 12.66 -14.57
N ALA A 299 4.94 12.13 -15.27
CA ALA A 299 5.19 11.09 -16.27
C ALA A 299 6.17 11.67 -17.32
N GLY A 300 7.22 10.91 -17.63
CA GLY A 300 8.27 11.29 -18.57
C GLY A 300 7.86 11.17 -20.03
#